data_AF-A0A8K0CJY0-F1
#
_entry.id   AF-A0A8K0CJY0-F1
#
_cell.length_a   1.000
_cell.length_b   1.000
_cell.length_c   1.000
_cell.angle_alpha   90.00
_cell.angle_beta   90.00
_cell.angle_gamma   90.00
#
_symmetry.space_group_name_H-M   'P 1'
#
loop_
_entity.id
_entity.type
_entity.pdbx_description
1 polymer ?
#
loop_
_entity_poly.entity_id
_entity_poly.type
_entity_poly.pdbx_seq_one_letter_code
_entity_poly.pdbx_strand_id
1 'polypeptide(L)'
;MSLEQLTRKRDAINAKITLFKKYLDVVATKAFLSELDLVELHQRLDKAELLYNEFDEVHGSIEEKIEESKSSEQIEERETFETAFYSQISLAKIVIIQNSSKQ
;
A
#
# COMPACT_ATOMS: atom_id res chain seq x y z
N MET A 1 -20.33 -10.63 1.37
CA MET A 1 -19.13 -11.49 1.46
C MET A 1 -19.10 -12.16 2.83
N SER A 2 -18.62 -13.40 2.90
CA SER A 2 -18.33 -14.05 4.19
C SER A 2 -17.08 -13.43 4.83
N LEU A 3 -16.91 -13.63 6.14
CA LEU A 3 -15.72 -13.17 6.86
C LEU A 3 -14.44 -13.72 6.21
N GLU A 4 -14.42 -15.01 5.86
CA GLU A 4 -13.30 -15.65 5.15
C GLU A 4 -12.98 -14.98 3.81
N GLN A 5 -13.99 -14.61 3.03
CA GLN A 5 -13.80 -13.90 1.75
C GLN A 5 -13.22 -12.49 1.97
N LEU A 6 -13.68 -11.79 3.01
CA LEU A 6 -13.17 -10.46 3.35
C LEU A 6 -11.72 -10.52 3.81
N THR A 7 -11.36 -11.47 4.68
CA THR A 7 -9.97 -11.69 5.11
C THR A 7 -9.06 -11.98 3.93
N ARG A 8 -9.46 -12.88 3.02
CA ARG A 8 -8.69 -13.15 1.78
C ARG A 8 -8.51 -11.91 0.91
N LYS A 9 -9.54 -11.05 0.82
CA LYS A 9 -9.45 -9.81 0.06
C LYS A 9 -8.48 -8.83 0.72
N ARG A 10 -8.50 -8.70 2.05
CA ARG A 10 -7.54 -7.90 2.82
C ARG A 10 -6.11 -8.39 2.60
N ASP A 11 -5.89 -9.71 2.66
CA ASP A 11 -4.57 -10.31 2.44
C ASP A 11 -4.05 -10.05 1.02
N ALA A 12 -4.95 -10.10 0.03
CA ALA A 12 -4.60 -9.73 -1.34
C ALA A 12 -4.20 -8.25 -1.47
N ILE A 13 -4.86 -7.33 -0.75
CA ILE A 13 -4.50 -5.91 -0.72
C ILE A 13 -3.11 -5.72 -0.06
N ASN A 14 -2.88 -6.38 1.07
CA ASN A 14 -1.57 -6.38 1.76
C ASN A 14 -0.45 -6.91 0.84
N ALA A 15 -0.73 -7.96 0.06
CA ALA A 15 0.21 -8.48 -0.92
C ALA A 15 0.52 -7.47 -2.03
N LYS A 16 -0.46 -6.70 -2.52
CA LYS A 16 -0.24 -5.64 -3.53
C LYS A 16 0.67 -4.53 -2.99
N ILE A 17 0.47 -4.08 -1.74
CA ILE A 17 1.37 -3.11 -1.09
C ILE A 17 2.77 -3.67 -0.92
N THR A 18 2.89 -4.95 -0.55
CA THR A 18 4.18 -5.64 -0.44
C THR A 18 4.91 -5.69 -1.79
N LEU A 19 4.21 -5.96 -2.89
CA LEU A 19 4.79 -5.95 -4.23
C LEU A 19 5.22 -4.54 -4.66
N PHE A 20 4.43 -3.52 -4.32
CA PHE A 20 4.79 -2.13 -4.58
C PHE A 20 6.05 -1.74 -3.81
N LYS A 21 6.14 -2.09 -2.52
CA LYS A 21 7.36 -1.91 -1.71
C LYS A 21 8.58 -2.54 -2.38
N LYS A 22 8.48 -3.81 -2.79
CA LYS A 22 9.60 -4.52 -3.44
C LYS A 22 10.10 -3.81 -4.70
N TYR A 23 9.17 -3.30 -5.51
CA TYR A 23 9.52 -2.49 -6.67
C TYR A 23 10.22 -1.19 -6.25
N LEU A 24 9.66 -0.49 -5.26
CA LEU A 24 10.19 0.78 -4.78
C LEU A 24 11.57 0.64 -4.15
N ASP A 25 11.85 -0.43 -3.40
CA ASP A 25 13.17 -0.76 -2.85
C ASP A 25 14.24 -0.87 -3.98
N VAL A 26 13.86 -1.41 -5.15
CA VAL A 26 14.75 -1.49 -6.32
C VAL A 26 14.93 -0.12 -6.97
N VAL A 27 13.85 0.63 -7.15
CA VAL A 27 13.90 1.94 -7.82
C VAL A 27 14.65 2.97 -6.97
N ALA A 28 14.42 3.00 -5.66
CA ALA A 28 15.06 3.95 -4.74
C ALA A 28 16.57 3.75 -4.58
N THR A 29 17.11 2.57 -4.95
CA THR A 29 18.55 2.29 -4.89
C THR A 29 19.29 2.63 -6.18
N LYS A 30 18.58 2.98 -7.26
CA LYS A 30 19.20 3.37 -8.54
C LYS A 30 19.86 4.75 -8.40
N ALA A 31 21.10 4.87 -8.88
CA ALA A 31 21.80 6.16 -8.94
C ALA A 31 21.14 7.16 -9.91
N PHE A 32 20.57 6.64 -11.00
CA PHE A 32 19.85 7.41 -12.01
C PHE A 32 18.58 6.67 -12.43
N LEU A 33 17.46 7.37 -12.50
CA LEU A 33 16.20 6.85 -13.04
C LEU A 33 16.04 7.31 -14.48
N SER A 34 15.69 6.37 -15.36
CA SER A 34 15.28 6.70 -16.72
C SER A 34 13.89 7.35 -16.72
N GLU A 35 13.52 8.02 -17.81
CA GLU A 35 12.16 8.51 -18.00
C GLU A 35 11.12 7.39 -17.91
N LEU A 36 11.45 6.20 -18.44
CA LEU A 36 10.59 5.03 -18.32
C LEU A 36 10.40 4.58 -16.86
N ASP A 37 11.46 4.60 -16.06
CA ASP A 37 11.38 4.28 -14.62
C ASP A 37 10.45 5.25 -13.89
N LEU A 38 10.54 6.55 -14.21
CA LEU A 38 9.68 7.58 -13.59
C LEU A 38 8.22 7.41 -14.01
N VAL A 39 7.96 7.18 -15.29
CA VAL A 39 6.60 6.93 -15.80
C VAL A 39 6.00 5.69 -15.15
N GLU A 40 6.74 4.59 -15.04
CA GLU A 40 6.26 3.38 -14.39
C GLU A 40 6.03 3.59 -12.88
N LEU A 41 6.93 4.32 -12.20
CA LEU A 41 6.77 4.65 -10.79
C LEU A 41 5.49 5.47 -10.54
N HIS A 42 5.20 6.46 -11.39
CA HIS A 42 3.94 7.21 -11.33
C HIS A 42 2.71 6.29 -11.48
N GLN A 43 2.68 5.45 -12.51
CA GLN A 43 1.55 4.55 -12.75
C GLN A 43 1.33 3.55 -11.60
N ARG A 44 2.42 3.06 -11.01
CA ARG A 44 2.35 2.15 -9.86
C ARG A 44 1.94 2.88 -8.59
N LEU A 45 2.40 4.11 -8.40
CA LEU A 45 1.98 4.97 -7.29
C LEU A 45 0.48 5.24 -7.34
N ASP A 46 -0.04 5.67 -8.50
CA ASP A 46 -1.48 5.95 -8.67
C ASP A 46 -2.33 4.73 -8.30
N LYS A 47 -1.91 3.53 -8.73
CA LYS A 47 -2.58 2.27 -8.37
C LYS A 47 -2.44 1.94 -6.89
N ALA A 48 -1.28 2.20 -6.29
CA ALA A 48 -1.03 1.92 -4.89
C ALA A 48 -1.88 2.82 -3.98
N GLU A 49 -2.06 4.10 -4.32
CA GLU A 49 -2.86 5.04 -3.53
C GLU A 49 -4.33 4.61 -3.39
N LEU A 50 -4.90 4.01 -4.45
CA LEU A 50 -6.27 3.49 -4.42
C LEU A 50 -6.46 2.33 -3.42
N LEU A 51 -5.38 1.64 -3.05
CA LEU A 51 -5.46 0.48 -2.15
C LEU A 51 -5.84 0.86 -0.72
N TYR A 52 -5.66 2.12 -0.30
CA TYR A 52 -6.10 2.56 1.02
C TYR A 52 -7.62 2.45 1.13
N ASN A 53 -8.34 3.01 0.16
CA ASN A 53 -9.81 2.97 0.15
C ASN A 53 -10.31 1.53 0.03
N GLU A 54 -9.68 0.69 -0.81
CA GLU A 54 -10.02 -0.73 -0.89
C GLU A 54 -9.80 -1.46 0.44
N PHE A 55 -8.72 -1.14 1.16
CA PHE A 55 -8.44 -1.71 2.47
C PHE A 55 -9.45 -1.24 3.50
N ASP A 56 -9.70 0.06 3.59
CA ASP A 56 -10.58 0.70 4.57
C ASP A 56 -12.00 0.10 4.51
N GLU A 57 -12.55 -0.02 3.30
CA GLU A 57 -13.86 -0.64 3.07
C GLU A 57 -13.89 -2.12 3.50
N VAL A 58 -12.86 -2.89 3.13
CA VAL A 58 -12.79 -4.33 3.44
C VAL A 58 -12.57 -4.57 4.92
N HIS A 59 -11.71 -3.79 5.54
CA HIS A 59 -11.39 -3.89 6.96
C HIS A 59 -12.58 -3.47 7.82
N GLY A 60 -13.26 -2.37 7.49
CA GLY A 60 -14.51 -1.99 8.17
C GLY A 60 -15.58 -3.09 8.09
N SER A 61 -15.71 -3.72 6.91
CA SER A 61 -16.63 -4.88 6.75
C SER A 61 -16.24 -6.10 7.60
N ILE A 62 -14.96 -6.25 7.96
CA ILE A 62 -14.47 -7.30 8.87
C ILE A 62 -14.83 -6.90 10.30
N GLU A 63 -14.55 -5.67 10.71
CA GLU A 63 -14.85 -5.14 12.06
C GLU A 63 -16.34 -5.28 12.40
N GLU A 64 -17.24 -5.07 11.45
CA GLU A 64 -18.69 -5.27 11.63
C GLU A 64 -19.11 -6.74 11.86
N LYS A 65 -18.25 -7.71 11.53
CA LYS A 65 -18.59 -9.15 11.51
C LYS A 65 -17.88 -9.98 12.56
N ILE A 66 -16.85 -9.43 13.19
CA ILE A 66 -16.10 -10.13 14.23
C ILE A 66 -16.76 -9.97 15.60
N GLU A 67 -16.34 -10.82 16.53
CA GLU A 67 -16.66 -10.66 17.95
C GLU A 67 -15.84 -9.50 18.54
N GLU A 68 -16.41 -8.80 19.53
CA GLU A 68 -15.74 -7.69 20.23
C GLU A 68 -14.39 -8.10 20.85
N SER A 69 -14.27 -9.36 21.26
CA SER A 69 -13.03 -9.96 21.77
C SER A 69 -11.85 -9.90 20.79
N LYS A 70 -12.11 -9.74 19.49
CA LYS A 70 -11.11 -9.66 18.41
C LYS A 70 -10.86 -8.24 17.90
N SER A 71 -11.51 -7.23 18.49
CA SER A 71 -11.41 -5.83 18.05
C SER A 71 -9.97 -5.31 18.13
N SER A 72 -9.23 -5.66 19.19
CA SER A 72 -7.82 -5.27 19.34
C SER A 72 -6.94 -5.81 18.21
N GLU A 73 -7.18 -7.05 17.75
CA GLU A 73 -6.44 -7.64 16.63
C GLU A 73 -6.69 -6.86 15.32
N GLN A 74 -7.89 -6.31 15.12
CA GLN A 74 -8.20 -5.52 13.93
C GLN A 74 -7.53 -4.14 13.97
N ILE A 75 -7.45 -3.52 15.16
CA ILE A 75 -6.70 -2.27 15.34
C ILE A 75 -5.22 -2.49 14.97
N GLU A 76 -4.59 -3.56 15.45
CA GLU A 76 -3.19 -3.89 15.13
C GLU A 76 -2.97 -4.13 13.62
N GLU A 77 -3.90 -4.82 12.97
CA GLU A 77 -3.89 -5.07 11.53
C GLU A 77 -4.00 -3.75 10.73
N ARG A 78 -4.84 -2.83 11.18
CA ARG A 78 -4.96 -1.50 10.57
C ARG A 78 -3.68 -0.70 10.75
N GLU A 79 -3.14 -0.60 11.96
CA GLU A 79 -1.88 0.13 12.21
C GLU A 79 -0.73 -0.43 11.38
N THR A 80 -0.64 -1.75 11.26
CA THR A 80 0.38 -2.44 10.45
C THR A 80 0.24 -2.07 8.96
N PHE A 81 -0.97 -2.14 8.42
CA PHE A 81 -1.23 -1.75 7.04
C PHE A 81 -0.93 -0.27 6.80
N GLU A 82 -1.46 0.62 7.63
CA GLU A 82 -1.34 2.08 7.45
C GLU A 82 0.12 2.52 7.54
N THR A 83 0.88 1.98 8.48
CA THR A 83 2.31 2.25 8.60
C THR A 83 3.06 1.84 7.32
N ALA A 84 2.80 0.64 6.80
CA ALA A 84 3.41 0.17 5.58
C ALA A 84 3.00 1.03 4.37
N PHE A 85 1.69 1.29 4.23
CA PHE A 85 1.11 2.08 3.15
C PHE A 85 1.71 3.49 3.10
N TYR A 86 1.57 4.26 4.18
CA TYR A 86 2.00 5.66 4.19
C TYR A 86 3.51 5.79 4.01
N SER A 87 4.30 4.88 4.58
CA SER A 87 5.74 4.82 4.37
C SER A 87 6.09 4.64 2.88
N GLN A 88 5.44 3.69 2.19
CA GLN A 88 5.74 3.42 0.78
C GLN A 88 5.27 4.54 -0.15
N ILE A 89 4.06 5.07 0.06
CA ILE A 89 3.53 6.17 -0.75
C ILE A 89 4.42 7.41 -0.60
N SER A 90 4.84 7.73 0.62
CA SER A 90 5.72 8.88 0.87
C SER A 90 7.08 8.71 0.21
N LEU A 91 7.69 7.54 0.32
CA LEU A 91 8.98 7.26 -0.32
C LEU A 91 8.88 7.36 -1.85
N ALA A 92 7.82 6.83 -2.46
CA ALA A 92 7.60 6.95 -3.91
C ALA A 92 7.48 8.41 -4.35
N LYS A 93 6.71 9.23 -3.63
CA LYS A 93 6.59 10.67 -3.89
C LYS A 93 7.93 11.39 -3.77
N ILE A 94 8.73 11.07 -2.76
CA ILE A 94 10.07 11.64 -2.57
C ILE A 94 10.97 11.28 -3.77
N VAL A 95 10.98 10.02 -4.20
CA VAL A 95 11.79 9.56 -5.34
C VAL A 95 11.41 10.33 -6.61
N ILE A 96 10.11 10.52 -6.87
CA ILE A 96 9.63 11.32 -7.99
C ILE A 96 10.14 12.77 -7.88
N ILE A 97 9.90 13.45 -6.76
CA ILE A 97 10.28 14.86 -6.55
C ILE A 97 11.78 15.09 -6.76
N GLN A 98 12.61 14.20 -6.24
CA GLN A 98 14.07 14.27 -6.36
C GLN A 98 14.58 14.12 -7.80
N ASN A 99 13.81 13.47 -8.66
CA ASN A 99 14.18 13.25 -10.06
C ASN A 99 13.50 14.24 -11.01
N SER A 100 12.37 14.83 -10.63
CA SER A 100 11.74 15.94 -11.36
C SER A 100 12.49 17.26 -11.22
N SER A 101 13.20 17.47 -10.10
CA SER A 101 14.00 18.68 -9.84
C SER A 101 15.39 18.68 -10.51
N LYS A 102 15.74 17.62 -11.27
CA LYS A 102 17.05 17.44 -11.91
C LYS A 102 17.02 17.64 -13.44
N GLN A 103 15.89 18.05 -14.01
CA GLN A 103 15.75 18.47 -15.40
C GLN A 103 15.77 19.99 -15.50
#